data_AF-A0A2J4Q836-F1
#
_entry.id   AF-A0A2J4Q836-F1
#
_cell.length_a   1.000
_cell.length_b   1.000
_cell.length_c   1.000
_cell.angle_alpha   90.00
_cell.angle_beta   90.00
_cell.angle_gamma   90.00
#
_symmetry.space_group_name_H-M   'P 1'
#
loop_
_entity.id
_entity.type
_entity.pdbx_description
1 polymer ?
#
loop_
_entity_poly.entity_id
_entity_poly.type
_entity_poly.pdbx_seq_one_letter_code
_entity_poly.pdbx_strand_id
1 'polypeptide(L)' 'MIRAIVTDIEGTTSDIRFVHNVLFPYARERLAGFVTAQQFVDPVKTILDNLREEIAQPAASVEQLIATLFAFMDED' A
#
# COMPACT_ATOMS: atom_id res chain seq x y z
N MET A 1 -1.65 -37.46 13.71
CA MET A 1 -0.60 -36.53 14.19
C MET A 1 -0.58 -35.33 13.26
N ILE A 2 -0.80 -34.12 13.79
CA ILE A 2 -0.73 -32.88 13.00
C ILE A 2 0.74 -32.62 12.62
N ARG A 3 1.00 -32.23 11.36
CA ARG A 3 2.37 -32.04 10.82
C ARG A 3 2.78 -30.58 10.62
N ALA A 4 1.82 -29.67 10.52
CA ALA A 4 2.04 -28.22 10.43
C ALA A 4 0.77 -27.46 10.85
N ILE A 5 0.94 -26.19 11.23
CA ILE A 5 -0.15 -25.23 11.43
C ILE A 5 0.11 -24.05 10.51
N VAL A 6 -0.90 -23.65 9.74
CA VAL A 6 -0.90 -22.44 8.92
C VAL A 6 -1.85 -21.45 9.59
N THR A 7 -1.35 -20.26 9.90
CA THR A 7 -2.12 -19.22 10.59
C THR A 7 -2.22 -17.97 9.74
N ASP A 8 -3.42 -17.43 9.65
CA ASP A 8 -3.69 -16.13 9.05
C ASP A 8 -3.31 -14.97 10.00
N ILE A 9 -3.15 -13.76 9.46
CA ILE A 9 -2.78 -12.57 10.24
C ILE A 9 -4.01 -11.81 10.70
N GLU A 10 -4.77 -11.23 9.77
CA GLU A 10 -5.92 -10.38 10.10
C GLU A 10 -7.08 -11.20 10.69
N GLY A 11 -7.59 -10.79 11.85
CA GLY A 11 -8.68 -11.48 12.52
C GLY A 11 -8.31 -12.84 13.15
N THR A 12 -7.06 -13.29 13.00
CA THR A 12 -6.57 -14.58 13.54
C THR A 12 -5.39 -14.41 14.52
N THR A 13 -4.36 -13.63 14.17
CA THR A 13 -3.22 -13.35 15.07
C THR A 13 -3.03 -11.87 15.37
N SER A 14 -3.60 -10.98 14.57
CA SER A 14 -3.67 -9.54 14.84
C SER A 14 -5.09 -9.04 14.64
N ASP A 15 -5.48 -8.07 15.45
CA ASP A 15 -6.80 -7.46 15.34
C ASP A 15 -6.93 -6.75 14.00
N ILE A 16 -7.94 -7.11 13.20
CA ILE A 16 -8.27 -6.43 11.94
C ILE A 16 -8.38 -4.91 12.12
N ARG A 17 -8.78 -4.47 13.34
CA ARG A 17 -8.86 -3.07 13.72
C ARG A 17 -7.51 -2.36 13.74
N PHE A 18 -6.39 -3.05 13.91
CA PHE A 18 -5.08 -2.39 13.91
C PHE A 18 -4.71 -1.85 12.52
N VAL A 19 -5.04 -2.58 11.46
CA VAL A 19 -4.77 -2.15 10.08
C VAL A 19 -5.61 -0.91 9.75
N HIS A 20 -6.94 -1.00 9.90
CA HIS A 20 -7.83 0.11 9.56
C HIS A 20 -7.77 1.30 10.53
N ASN A 21 -7.48 1.09 11.82
CA ASN A 21 -7.48 2.18 12.80
C ASN A 21 -6.09 2.76 13.10
N VAL A 22 -5.00 2.12 12.67
CA VAL A 22 -3.64 2.60 12.94
C VAL A 22 -2.81 2.71 11.67
N LEU A 23 -2.61 1.61 10.94
CA LEU A 23 -1.70 1.61 9.79
C LEU A 23 -2.22 2.45 8.63
N PHE A 24 -3.48 2.28 8.23
CA PHE A 24 -4.06 3.09 7.15
C PHE A 24 -4.14 4.58 7.52
N PRO A 25 -4.60 4.99 8.71
CA PRO A 25 -4.55 6.39 9.12
C PRO A 25 -3.14 6.98 9.11
N TYR A 26 -2.15 6.25 9.64
CA TYR A 26 -0.76 6.70 9.64
C TYR A 26 -0.21 6.91 8.23
N ALA A 27 -0.48 5.96 7.33
CA ALA A 27 0.00 6.01 5.96
C ALA A 27 -0.75 7.09 5.16
N ARG A 28 -2.06 7.25 5.33
CA ARG A 28 -2.85 8.30 4.66
C ARG A 28 -2.32 9.71 4.92
N GLU A 29 -1.93 10.00 6.16
CA GLU A 29 -1.37 11.29 6.53
C GLU A 29 -0.02 11.59 5.85
N ARG A 30 0.76 10.56 5.50
CA ARG A 30 2.18 10.70 5.10
C ARG A 30 2.47 10.32 3.65
N LEU A 31 1.63 9.48 3.04
CA LEU A 31 1.91 8.84 1.75
C LEU A 31 2.21 9.86 0.66
N ALA A 32 1.31 10.85 0.47
CA ALA A 32 1.46 11.84 -0.58
C ALA A 32 2.77 12.61 -0.46
N GLY A 33 3.07 13.14 0.74
CA GLY A 33 4.30 13.90 0.99
C GLY A 33 5.56 13.05 0.81
N PHE A 34 5.55 11.80 1.32
CA PHE A 34 6.67 10.88 1.16
C PHE A 34 6.91 10.53 -0.31
N VAL A 35 5.87 10.15 -1.05
CA VAL A 35 5.96 9.79 -2.47
C VAL A 35 6.43 10.98 -3.29
N THR A 36 5.86 12.18 -3.12
CA THR A 36 6.31 13.36 -3.84
C THR A 36 7.78 13.67 -3.58
N ALA A 37 8.26 13.53 -2.34
CA ALA A 37 9.65 13.77 -1.99
C ALA A 37 10.63 12.71 -2.52
N GLN A 38 10.19 11.45 -2.62
CA GLN A 38 11.05 10.29 -2.91
C GLN A 38 10.82 9.67 -4.30
N GLN A 39 9.91 10.20 -5.13
CA GLN A 39 9.47 9.60 -6.40
C GLN A 39 10.58 9.24 -7.40
N PHE A 40 11.76 9.84 -7.30
CA PHE A 40 12.91 9.58 -8.18
C PHE A 40 14.02 8.75 -7.51
N VAL A 41 13.82 8.35 -6.26
CA VAL A 41 14.80 7.61 -5.45
C VAL A 41 14.38 6.15 -5.36
N ASP A 42 15.31 5.22 -5.55
CA ASP A 42 15.04 3.81 -5.33
C ASP A 42 14.92 3.50 -3.82
N PRO A 43 13.98 2.65 -3.39
CA PRO A 43 13.13 1.80 -4.23
C PRO A 43 11.80 2.45 -4.66
N VAL A 44 11.50 3.68 -4.22
CA VAL A 44 10.19 4.33 -4.46
C VAL A 44 9.92 4.48 -5.96
N LYS A 45 10.92 4.89 -6.75
CA LYS A 45 10.78 4.97 -8.20
C LYS A 45 10.35 3.63 -8.81
N THR A 46 11.05 2.54 -8.49
CA THR A 46 10.73 1.19 -8.99
C THR A 46 9.32 0.76 -8.57
N ILE A 47 8.92 1.03 -7.33
CA ILE A 47 7.59 0.67 -6.84
C ILE A 47 6.51 1.44 -7.60
N LEU A 48 6.71 2.74 -7.86
CA LEU A 48 5.77 3.53 -8.66
C LEU A 48 5.71 3.05 -10.12
N ASP A 49 6.83 2.62 -10.70
CA ASP A 49 6.86 2.02 -12.03
C ASP A 49 6.09 0.69 -12.07
N ASN A 50 6.26 -0.17 -11.07
CA ASN A 50 5.50 -1.41 -10.94
C ASN A 50 3.99 -1.12 -10.79
N LEU A 51 3.61 -0.11 -10.02
CA LEU A 51 2.21 0.28 -9.88
C LEU A 51 1.60 0.73 -11.21
N ARG A 52 2.35 1.47 -12.05
CA ARG A 52 1.90 1.84 -13.40
C ARG A 52 1.61 0.62 -14.26
N GLU A 53 2.45 -0.41 -14.16
CA GLU A 53 2.26 -1.69 -14.87
C GLU A 53 1.03 -2.43 -14.34
N GLU A 54 0.88 -2.54 -13.02
CA GLU A 54 -0.22 -3.24 -12.34
C GLU A 54 -1.59 -2.64 -12.71
N ILE A 55 -1.68 -1.32 -12.79
CA ILE A 55 -2.93 -0.62 -13.16
C ILE A 55 -3.09 -0.44 -14.68
N ALA A 56 -2.15 -0.96 -15.47
CA ALA A 56 -2.08 -0.82 -16.93
C ALA A 56 -2.10 0.64 -17.42
N GLN A 57 -1.50 1.57 -16.67
CA GLN A 57 -1.39 2.99 -17.03
C GLN A 57 0.08 3.46 -17.02
N PRO A 58 0.85 3.15 -18.08
CA PRO A 58 2.29 3.46 -18.14
C PRO A 58 2.61 4.96 -18.12
N ALA A 59 1.64 5.82 -18.45
CA ALA A 59 1.79 7.27 -18.45
C ALA A 59 1.22 7.96 -17.19
N ALA A 60 0.79 7.20 -16.18
CA ALA A 60 0.19 7.78 -14.99
C ALA A 60 1.18 8.69 -14.25
N SER A 61 0.71 9.90 -13.93
CA SER A 61 1.44 10.87 -13.13
C SER A 61 1.55 10.39 -11.68
N VAL A 62 2.53 10.89 -10.93
CA VAL A 62 2.68 10.54 -9.52
C VAL A 62 1.45 10.92 -8.69
N GLU A 63 0.77 12.01 -9.04
CA GLU A 63 -0.50 12.39 -8.41
C GLU A 63 -1.61 11.36 -8.65
N GLN A 64 -1.73 10.86 -9.88
CA GLN A 64 -2.67 9.78 -10.22
C GLN A 64 -2.34 8.50 -9.45
N LEU A 65 -1.06 8.14 -9.34
CA LEU A 65 -0.63 6.97 -8.57
C LEU A 65 -0.94 7.11 -7.07
N ILE A 66 -0.73 8.29 -6.48
CA ILE A 66 -1.11 8.56 -5.08
C ILE A 66 -2.63 8.41 -4.89
N ALA A 67 -3.42 8.95 -5.82
CA ALA A 67 -4.88 8.81 -5.77
C ALA A 67 -5.31 7.34 -5.86
N THR A 68 -4.68 6.55 -6.72
CA THR A 68 -4.94 5.11 -6.82
C THR A 68 -4.59 4.37 -5.53
N LEU A 69 -3.44 4.67 -4.91
CA LEU A 69 -3.06 4.06 -3.63
C LEU A 69 -4.05 4.41 -2.52
N PHE A 70 -4.60 5.63 -2.49
CA PHE A 70 -5.66 5.97 -1.56
C PHE A 70 -6.95 5.21 -1.83
N ALA A 71 -7.34 5.04 -3.10
CA ALA A 71 -8.51 4.24 -3.46
C ALA A 71 -8.36 2.78 -3.01
N PHE A 72 -7.19 2.17 -3.19
CA PHE A 72 -6.92 0.81 -2.68
C PHE A 72 -7.09 0.72 -1.16
N MET A 73 -6.64 1.73 -0.41
CA MET A 73 -6.86 1.79 1.04
C MET A 73 -8.32 2.06 1.44
N ASP A 74 -9.16 2.56 0.53
CA ASP A 74 -10.60 2.79 0.77
C ASP A 74 -11.43 1.52 0.46
N GLU A 75 -10.96 0.70 -0.48
CA GLU A 75 -11.61 -0.54 -0.92
C GLU A 75 -11.30 -1.75 -0.02
N ASP A 76 -10.23 -1.66 0.76
CA ASP A 76 -9.78 -2.65 1.76
C ASP A 76 -10.38 -2.35 3.14
#